data_AF-A0A7J2YU77-F1
#
_entry.id   AF-A0A7J2YU77-F1
#
_cell.length_a   1.000
_cell.length_b   1.000
_cell.length_c   1.000
_cell.angle_alpha   90.00
_cell.angle_beta   90.00
_cell.angle_gamma   90.00
#
_symmetry.space_group_name_H-M   'P 1'
#
loop_
_entity.id
_entity.type
_entity.pdbx_description
1 polymer ?
#
loop_
_entity_poly.entity_id
_entity_poly.type
_entity_poly.pdbx_seq_one_letter_code
_entity_poly.pdbx_strand_id
1 'polypeptide(L)'
;MTIVLNGKGFKLPRLEKEKFVNLIHLGLEYDRNAGLFSIKSYNNIEEVIGAVSDILGDEVVFQQSCIRCGRSFGCKECSYIELCTTKNLPFTCVCPQCLRDRKNFEEYLAKF
;
A
#
# COMPACT_ATOMS: atom_id res chain seq x y z
N MET A 1 -11.65 7.76 -9.50
CA MET A 1 -10.62 6.99 -10.22
C MET A 1 -9.52 6.62 -9.22
N THR A 2 -9.45 5.36 -8.79
CA THR A 2 -8.61 5.00 -7.65
C THR A 2 -7.11 5.22 -7.87
N ILE A 3 -6.46 5.88 -6.92
CA ILE A 3 -5.02 6.15 -6.91
C ILE A 3 -4.31 5.03 -6.14
N VAL A 4 -3.28 4.45 -6.75
CA VAL A 4 -2.47 3.37 -6.15
C VAL A 4 -1.15 3.96 -5.62
N LEU A 5 -0.95 3.91 -4.30
CA LEU A 5 0.27 4.40 -3.66
C LEU A 5 1.27 3.28 -3.44
N ASN A 6 2.54 3.56 -3.66
CA ASN A 6 3.63 2.63 -3.37
C ASN A 6 4.00 2.71 -1.89
N GLY A 7 3.92 1.58 -1.17
CA GLY A 7 4.28 1.49 0.25
C GLY A 7 5.74 1.85 0.55
N LYS A 8 6.64 1.81 -0.43
CA LYS A 8 8.04 2.24 -0.29
C LYS A 8 8.24 3.75 -0.37
N GLY A 9 7.26 4.48 -0.90
CA GLY A 9 7.36 5.93 -1.08
C GLY A 9 6.40 6.45 -2.15
N PHE A 10 5.70 7.54 -1.86
CA PHE A 10 4.79 8.21 -2.79
C PHE A 10 4.91 9.74 -2.73
N LYS A 11 4.52 10.41 -3.82
CA LYS A 11 4.51 11.88 -3.92
C LYS A 11 3.12 12.41 -3.65
N LEU A 12 3.05 13.55 -2.98
CA LEU A 12 1.84 14.34 -2.84
C LEU A 12 2.04 15.72 -3.49
N PRO A 13 0.96 16.41 -3.91
CA PRO A 13 1.01 17.81 -4.29
C PRO A 13 1.61 18.68 -3.18
N ARG A 14 1.94 19.93 -3.50
CA ARG A 14 2.43 20.87 -2.50
C ARG A 14 1.37 21.07 -1.42
N LEU A 15 1.72 20.78 -0.18
CA LEU A 15 0.82 20.85 0.96
C LEU A 15 1.04 22.14 1.75
N GLU A 16 -0.05 22.63 2.35
CA GLU A 16 0.02 23.60 3.42
C GLU A 16 0.69 22.99 4.66
N LYS A 17 1.30 23.85 5.49
CA LYS A 17 2.08 23.42 6.65
C LYS A 17 1.27 22.54 7.60
N GLU A 18 0.01 22.87 7.84
CA GLU A 18 -0.87 22.15 8.76
C GLU A 18 -1.17 20.74 8.27
N LYS A 19 -1.54 20.58 6.99
CA LYS A 19 -1.76 19.27 6.36
C LYS A 19 -0.49 18.42 6.39
N PHE A 20 0.66 19.03 6.09
CA PHE A 20 1.95 18.35 6.16
C PHE A 20 2.23 17.81 7.58
N VAL A 21 2.12 18.66 8.60
CA VAL A 21 2.37 18.27 10.00
C VAL A 21 1.39 17.20 10.46
N ASN A 22 0.12 17.30 10.08
CA ASN A 22 -0.89 16.30 10.39
C ASN A 22 -0.50 14.92 9.83
N LEU A 23 -0.08 14.84 8.57
CA LEU A 23 0.39 13.58 7.98
C LEU A 23 1.56 12.96 8.75
N ILE A 24 2.50 13.78 9.24
CA ILE A 24 3.61 13.28 10.04
C ILE A 24 3.13 12.72 11.38
N HIS A 25 2.20 13.39 12.06
CA HIS A 25 1.63 12.90 13.32
C HIS A 25 0.80 11.62 13.14
N LEU A 26 0.10 11.49 12.02
CA LEU A 26 -0.68 10.30 11.68
C LEU A 26 0.21 9.08 11.39
N GLY A 27 1.51 9.27 11.16
CA GLY A 27 2.46 8.18 11.02
C GLY A 27 3.11 8.08 9.65
N LEU A 28 3.05 9.13 8.82
CA LEU A 28 3.95 9.26 7.68
C LEU A 28 5.30 9.85 8.12
N GLU A 29 6.32 9.54 7.35
CA GLU A 29 7.58 10.29 7.34
C GLU A 29 7.81 10.90 5.96
N TYR A 30 8.72 11.86 5.89
CA TYR A 30 9.03 12.56 4.64
C TYR A 30 10.53 12.60 4.42
N ASP A 31 10.98 11.99 3.33
CA ASP A 31 12.34 12.12 2.83
C ASP A 31 12.45 13.41 2.01
N ARG A 32 13.19 14.38 2.54
CA ARG A 32 13.42 15.68 1.87
C ARG A 32 14.33 15.57 0.65
N ASN A 33 15.22 14.57 0.62
CA ASN A 33 16.16 14.38 -0.49
C ASN A 33 15.44 13.74 -1.68
N ALA A 34 14.60 12.74 -1.43
CA ALA A 34 13.82 12.06 -2.47
C ALA A 34 12.50 12.79 -2.79
N GLY A 35 12.01 13.64 -1.89
CA GLY A 35 10.71 14.29 -1.97
C GLY A 35 9.54 13.30 -1.88
N LEU A 36 9.67 12.27 -1.04
CA LEU A 36 8.72 11.17 -0.91
C LEU A 36 8.17 11.06 0.52
N PHE A 37 6.89 10.70 0.61
CA PHE A 37 6.29 10.23 1.85
C PHE A 37 6.34 8.71 1.92
N SER A 38 6.63 8.16 3.09
CA SER A 38 6.55 6.72 3.39
C SER A 38 5.79 6.51 4.70
N ILE A 39 5.24 5.29 4.88
CA ILE A 39 4.57 4.94 6.13
C ILE A 39 5.63 4.56 7.17
N LYS A 40 5.66 5.32 8.27
CA LYS A 40 6.50 5.05 9.44
C LYS A 40 5.75 4.20 10.48
N SER A 41 4.44 4.37 10.62
CA SER A 41 3.61 3.66 11.59
C SER A 41 2.25 3.27 10.99
N TYR A 42 1.77 2.08 11.35
CA TYR A 42 0.48 1.55 10.91
C TYR A 42 -0.65 1.76 11.92
N ASN A 43 -0.39 2.38 13.08
CA ASN A 43 -1.37 2.50 14.16
C ASN A 43 -2.61 3.31 13.75
N ASN A 44 -2.43 4.35 12.93
CA ASN A 44 -3.50 5.25 12.47
C ASN A 44 -3.64 5.20 10.94
N ILE A 45 -3.49 4.01 10.36
CA ILE A 45 -3.38 3.85 8.91
C ILE A 45 -4.68 4.19 8.17
N GLU A 46 -5.84 3.98 8.79
CA GLU A 46 -7.13 4.36 8.21
C GLU A 46 -7.25 5.89 8.10
N GLU A 47 -6.80 6.62 9.12
CA GLU A 47 -6.75 8.07 9.14
C GLU A 47 -5.73 8.61 8.13
N VAL A 48 -4.58 7.94 7.98
CA VAL A 48 -3.60 8.27 6.91
C VAL A 48 -4.25 8.12 5.54
N ILE A 49 -4.94 7.01 5.28
CA ILE A 49 -5.61 6.77 3.99
C ILE A 49 -6.68 7.84 3.74
N GLY A 50 -7.48 8.18 4.76
CA GLY A 50 -8.49 9.24 4.68
C GLY A 50 -7.86 10.59 4.34
N ALA A 51 -6.86 11.02 5.12
CA ALA A 51 -6.18 12.30 4.92
C ALA A 51 -5.52 12.41 3.54
N VAL A 52 -4.91 11.33 3.04
CA VAL A 52 -4.30 11.31 1.71
C VAL A 52 -5.35 11.30 0.61
N SER A 53 -6.46 10.59 0.79
CA SER A 53 -7.60 10.61 -0.14
C SER A 53 -8.18 12.02 -0.26
N ASP A 54 -8.36 12.73 0.87
CA ASP A 54 -8.85 14.11 0.89
C ASP A 54 -7.90 15.09 0.19
N ILE A 55 -6.58 14.88 0.35
CA ILE A 55 -5.56 15.68 -0.33
C ILE A 55 -5.57 15.48 -1.85
N LEU A 56 -5.77 14.23 -2.29
CA LEU A 56 -5.73 13.86 -3.71
C LEU A 56 -7.08 14.00 -4.41
N GLY A 57 -8.17 14.11 -3.64
CA GLY A 57 -9.53 14.24 -4.15
C GLY A 57 -10.08 12.94 -4.77
N ASP A 58 -9.49 11.78 -4.46
CA ASP A 58 -9.92 10.49 -4.98
C ASP A 58 -9.64 9.36 -3.98
N GLU A 59 -10.26 8.19 -4.20
CA GLU A 59 -10.02 7.00 -3.39
C GLU A 59 -8.56 6.56 -3.52
N VAL A 60 -7.91 6.31 -2.37
CA VAL A 60 -6.52 5.87 -2.30
C VAL A 60 -6.43 4.44 -1.80
N VAL A 61 -5.61 3.63 -2.47
CA VAL A 61 -5.25 2.29 -2.03
C VAL A 61 -3.74 2.10 -2.07
N PHE A 62 -3.22 1.25 -1.19
CA PHE A 62 -1.81 0.89 -1.24
C PHE A 62 -1.54 -0.32 -2.15
N GLN A 63 -0.42 -0.24 -2.86
CA GLN A 63 0.12 -1.32 -3.67
C GLN A 63 0.62 -2.46 -2.79
N GLN A 64 0.23 -3.68 -3.12
CA GLN A 64 0.71 -4.91 -2.48
C GLN A 64 1.98 -5.41 -3.19
N SER A 65 2.82 -6.14 -2.47
CA SER A 65 3.95 -6.86 -3.07
C SER A 65 3.78 -8.37 -2.92
N CYS A 66 3.98 -9.11 -4.00
CA CYS A 66 3.84 -10.57 -3.97
C CYS A 66 5.02 -11.25 -3.28
N ILE A 67 4.78 -12.06 -2.25
CA ILE A 67 5.85 -12.84 -1.59
C ILE A 67 6.48 -13.90 -2.50
N ARG A 68 5.75 -14.40 -3.51
CA ARG A 68 6.21 -15.49 -4.37
C ARG A 68 7.01 -15.01 -5.57
N CYS A 69 6.54 -13.97 -6.26
CA CYS A 69 7.16 -13.48 -7.49
C CYS A 69 7.71 -12.05 -7.39
N GLY A 70 7.55 -11.38 -6.25
CA GLY A 70 8.00 -10.00 -6.07
C GLY A 70 7.19 -8.95 -6.83
N ARG A 71 6.26 -9.36 -7.71
CA ARG A 71 5.43 -8.43 -8.49
C ARG A 71 4.54 -7.60 -7.57
N SER A 72 4.44 -6.33 -7.89
CA SER A 72 3.49 -5.43 -7.26
C SER A 72 2.12 -5.46 -7.93
N PHE A 73 1.05 -5.41 -7.14
CA PHE A 73 -0.34 -5.48 -7.63
C PHE A 73 -1.30 -4.76 -6.68
N GLY A 74 -2.44 -4.32 -7.18
CA GLY A 74 -3.52 -3.75 -6.35
C GLY A 74 -4.45 -4.83 -5.83
N CYS A 75 -5.06 -4.61 -4.66
CA CYS A 75 -6.03 -5.56 -4.11
C CYS A 75 -7.32 -5.69 -4.93
N LYS A 76 -7.67 -4.71 -5.77
CA LYS A 76 -8.87 -4.78 -6.63
C LYS A 76 -8.87 -5.97 -7.61
N GLU A 77 -7.70 -6.50 -7.94
CA GLU A 77 -7.57 -7.70 -8.79
C GLU A 77 -7.57 -9.02 -7.99
N CYS A 78 -7.65 -8.94 -6.65
CA CYS A 78 -7.57 -10.10 -5.75
C CYS A 78 -8.91 -10.84 -5.65
N SER A 79 -8.87 -12.16 -5.78
CA SER A 79 -10.05 -13.04 -5.63
C SER A 79 -10.68 -13.02 -4.23
N TYR A 80 -9.97 -12.50 -3.23
CA TYR A 80 -10.42 -12.45 -1.83
C TYR A 80 -10.78 -11.03 -1.36
N ILE A 81 -11.07 -10.11 -2.27
CA ILE A 81 -11.26 -8.69 -1.94
C ILE A 81 -12.36 -8.44 -0.89
N GLU A 82 -13.42 -9.25 -0.90
CA GLU A 82 -14.54 -9.14 0.05
C GLU A 82 -14.22 -9.71 1.44
N LEU A 83 -13.25 -10.63 1.52
CA LEU A 83 -12.86 -11.32 2.75
C LEU A 83 -11.59 -10.74 3.37
N CYS A 84 -10.83 -9.95 2.61
CA CYS A 84 -9.53 -9.43 3.02
C CYS A 84 -9.71 -8.17 3.87
N THR A 85 -9.47 -8.31 5.18
CA THR A 85 -9.51 -7.20 6.16
C THR A 85 -8.38 -6.20 5.98
N THR A 86 -7.28 -6.58 5.31
CA THR A 86 -6.08 -5.76 5.12
C THR A 86 -5.88 -5.25 3.69
N LYS A 87 -6.93 -5.30 2.86
CA LYS A 87 -6.88 -5.01 1.41
C LYS A 87 -6.28 -3.66 1.01
N ASN A 88 -6.25 -2.70 1.92
CA ASN A 88 -5.75 -1.35 1.67
C ASN A 88 -4.47 -1.03 2.44
N LEU A 89 -3.76 -2.03 2.96
CA LEU A 89 -2.51 -1.84 3.70
C LEU A 89 -1.34 -2.34 2.84
N PRO A 90 -0.18 -1.65 2.77
CA PRO A 90 0.97 -2.01 1.91
C PRO A 90 1.72 -3.25 2.41
N PHE A 91 1.00 -4.34 2.63
CA PHE A 91 1.55 -5.59 3.11
C PHE A 91 2.00 -6.47 1.95
N THR A 92 2.59 -7.59 2.34
CA THR A 92 2.97 -8.65 1.43
C THR A 92 1.81 -9.63 1.26
N CYS A 93 1.41 -9.90 0.02
CA CYS A 93 0.32 -10.81 -0.32
C CYS A 93 0.75 -11.84 -1.37
N VAL A 94 -0.13 -12.75 -1.78
CA VAL A 94 0.08 -13.60 -2.95
C VAL A 94 -0.76 -13.06 -4.10
N CYS A 95 -0.14 -12.77 -5.25
CA CYS A 95 -0.86 -12.21 -6.38
C CYS A 95 -1.81 -13.25 -7.03
N PRO A 96 -2.87 -12.82 -7.74
CA PRO A 96 -3.85 -13.72 -8.34
C PRO A 96 -3.27 -14.73 -9.33
N GLN A 97 -2.14 -14.41 -9.96
CA GLN A 97 -1.44 -15.30 -10.88
C GLN A 97 -0.74 -16.44 -10.12
N CYS A 98 0.06 -16.10 -9.11
CA CYS A 98 0.72 -17.10 -8.27
C CYS A 98 -0.30 -17.96 -7.51
N LEU A 99 -1.43 -17.39 -7.12
CA LEU A 99 -2.46 -18.12 -6.39
C LEU A 99 -3.14 -19.20 -7.25
N ARG A 100 -3.24 -18.98 -8.56
CA ARG A 100 -3.74 -19.97 -9.53
C ARG A 100 -2.71 -21.02 -9.93
N ASP A 101 -1.43 -20.74 -9.72
CA ASP A 101 -0.34 -21.64 -10.10
C ASP A 101 0.01 -22.61 -8.96
N ARG A 102 -0.57 -23.82 -9.04
CA ARG A 102 -0.36 -24.93 -8.11
C ARG A 102 1.07 -25.47 -8.12
N LYS A 103 1.73 -25.57 -9.28
CA LYS A 103 3.11 -26.11 -9.36
C LYS A 103 4.09 -25.23 -8.60
N ASN A 104 3.99 -23.93 -8.83
CA ASN A 104 4.83 -22.96 -8.11
C ASN A 104 4.52 -22.92 -6.60
N PHE A 105 3.39 -23.47 -6.12
CA PHE A 105 3.00 -23.44 -4.71
C PHE A 105 3.70 -24.56 -3.93
N GLU A 106 3.75 -25.77 -4.51
CA GLU A 106 4.51 -26.89 -3.95
C GLU A 106 6.02 -26.57 -3.90
N GLU A 107 6.57 -25.98 -4.96
CA GLU A 107 7.97 -25.52 -4.98
C GLU A 107 8.28 -24.41 -3.97
N TYR A 108 7.31 -23.55 -3.67
CA TYR A 108 7.45 -22.52 -2.62
C TYR A 108 7.48 -23.15 -1.22
N LEU A 109 6.62 -24.14 -0.96
CA LEU A 109 6.58 -24.83 0.33
C LEU A 109 7.85 -25.62 0.60
N ALA A 110 8.48 -26.21 -0.43
CA ALA A 110 9.73 -26.95 -0.29
C ALA A 110 10.96 -26.10 0.11
N LYS A 111 10.83 -24.77 0.14
CA LYS A 111 11.90 -23.85 0.59
C LYS A 111 11.89 -23.59 2.10
N PHE A 112 10.88 -24.11 2.81
CA PHE A 112 10.73 -24.04 4.27
C PHE A 112 10.78 -25.45 4.86
#